data_AF-A0A0Q2XFG5-F1
#
_entry.id   AF-A0A0Q2XFG5-F1
#
_cell.length_a   1.000
_cell.length_b   1.000
_cell.length_c   1.000
_cell.angle_alpha   90.00
_cell.angle_beta   90.00
_cell.angle_gamma   90.00
#
_symmetry.space_group_name_H-M   'P 1'
#
loop_
_entity.id
_entity.type
_entity.pdbx_description
1 polymer ?
#
loop_
_entity_poly.entity_id
_entity_poly.type
_entity_poly.pdbx_seq_one_letter_code
_entity_poly.pdbx_strand_id
1 'polypeptide(L)'
;MDHEFELAFNLCDEAAGRIQDQQYGITRILAHNHGPVQLCTVHQYTRETGHHLILLAHDHHGDLLAAVEVTAAHLDDTPNFFITKVRAGELIFHADPHHQWTYRATRGTDTYTLTALIPHQAGDPMWTTQINDDDVIDWDDLDDAIDTLLASTARAGAA
;
A
#
# COMPACT_ATOMS: atom_id res chain seq x y z
N MET A 1 -11.25 -9.38 -6.90
CA MET A 1 -10.20 -10.44 -6.96
C MET A 1 -9.19 -9.96 -5.94
N ASP A 2 -9.11 -10.52 -4.73
CA ASP A 2 -8.40 -9.88 -3.60
C ASP A 2 -7.04 -9.30 -4.02
N HIS A 3 -6.99 -7.97 -4.15
CA HIS A 3 -5.79 -7.27 -4.62
C HIS A 3 -4.85 -7.01 -3.44
N GLU A 4 -3.56 -6.86 -3.73
CA GLU A 4 -2.57 -6.59 -2.69
C GLU A 4 -2.80 -5.24 -1.97
N PHE A 5 -3.69 -4.37 -2.48
CA PHE A 5 -4.14 -3.20 -1.74
C PHE A 5 -4.96 -3.57 -0.49
N GLU A 6 -5.85 -4.55 -0.57
CA GLU A 6 -6.57 -5.04 0.62
C GLU A 6 -5.60 -5.64 1.63
N LEU A 7 -4.61 -6.41 1.15
CA LEU A 7 -3.51 -6.88 1.97
C LEU A 7 -2.77 -5.70 2.63
N ALA A 8 -2.42 -4.66 1.89
CA ALA A 8 -1.72 -3.48 2.41
C ALA A 8 -2.52 -2.77 3.52
N PHE A 9 -3.84 -2.62 3.36
CA PHE A 9 -4.69 -2.08 4.42
C PHE A 9 -4.70 -2.96 5.67
N ASN A 10 -4.83 -4.28 5.51
CA ASN A 10 -4.77 -5.22 6.64
C ASN A 10 -3.40 -5.21 7.34
N LEU A 11 -2.33 -4.96 6.61
CA LEU A 11 -0.97 -4.87 7.16
C LEU A 11 -0.77 -3.59 8.00
N CYS A 12 -1.58 -2.55 7.84
CA CYS A 12 -1.52 -1.36 8.71
C CYS A 12 -1.80 -1.73 10.17
N ASP A 13 -2.85 -2.52 10.43
CA ASP A 13 -3.19 -2.96 11.78
C ASP A 13 -2.14 -3.92 12.36
N GLU A 14 -1.64 -4.85 11.55
CA GLU A 14 -0.55 -5.77 11.96
C GLU A 14 0.73 -4.99 12.31
N ALA A 15 1.11 -4.01 11.49
CA ALA A 15 2.30 -3.19 11.73
C ALA A 15 2.12 -2.28 12.97
N ALA A 16 0.92 -1.74 13.18
CA ALA A 16 0.58 -0.96 14.36
C ALA A 16 0.67 -1.79 15.64
N GLY A 17 0.21 -3.05 15.63
CA GLY A 17 0.40 -3.95 16.78
C GLY A 17 1.88 -4.25 17.03
N ARG A 18 2.64 -4.51 15.97
CA ARG A 18 4.05 -4.92 16.08
C ARG A 18 4.99 -3.84 16.57
N ILE A 19 4.66 -2.55 16.37
CA ILE A 19 5.51 -1.48 16.89
C ILE A 19 5.63 -1.56 18.42
N GLN A 20 4.62 -2.13 19.10
CA GLN A 20 4.57 -2.32 20.55
C GLN A 20 5.47 -3.47 21.03
N ASP A 21 5.78 -4.45 20.17
CA ASP A 21 6.60 -5.61 20.52
C ASP A 21 8.09 -5.27 20.72
N GLN A 22 8.53 -4.09 20.27
CA GLN A 22 9.92 -3.61 20.39
C GLN A 22 10.97 -4.58 19.82
N GLN A 23 10.61 -5.32 18.77
CA GLN A 23 11.51 -6.23 18.07
C GLN A 23 12.38 -5.47 17.08
N TYR A 24 13.37 -4.73 17.61
CA TYR A 24 14.28 -3.91 16.81
C TYR A 24 15.15 -4.73 15.85
N GLY A 25 15.53 -4.10 14.74
CA GLY A 25 16.27 -4.74 13.66
C GLY A 25 15.34 -5.38 12.64
N ILE A 26 15.87 -6.39 11.94
CA ILE A 26 15.14 -7.11 10.89
C ILE A 26 14.55 -8.38 11.49
N THR A 27 13.23 -8.53 11.44
CA THR A 27 12.55 -9.70 12.01
C THR A 27 11.63 -10.35 10.98
N ARG A 28 11.84 -11.63 10.71
CA ARG A 28 10.89 -12.44 9.94
C ARG A 28 9.72 -12.85 10.84
N ILE A 29 8.52 -12.66 10.35
CA ILE A 29 7.30 -13.02 11.05
C ILE A 29 6.85 -14.40 10.60
N LEU A 30 6.83 -15.35 11.53
CA LEU A 30 6.46 -16.74 11.24
C LEU A 30 4.98 -17.03 11.48
N ALA A 31 4.32 -16.24 12.32
CA ALA A 31 2.91 -16.40 12.68
C ALA A 31 2.15 -15.11 12.37
N HIS A 32 1.26 -15.17 11.39
CA HIS A 32 0.35 -14.11 10.96
C HIS A 32 -0.85 -14.74 10.22
N ASN A 33 -1.92 -13.98 10.01
CA ASN A 33 -3.16 -14.49 9.38
C ASN A 33 -3.45 -13.84 8.02
N HIS A 34 -2.41 -13.58 7.23
CA HIS A 34 -2.50 -12.89 5.93
C HIS A 34 -2.30 -13.84 4.73
N GLY A 35 -2.65 -15.12 4.92
CA GLY A 35 -2.45 -16.13 3.88
C GLY A 35 -0.99 -16.48 3.62
N PRO A 36 -0.66 -17.03 2.44
CA PRO A 36 0.66 -17.59 2.11
C PRO A 36 1.68 -16.52 1.69
N VAL A 37 1.79 -15.44 2.46
CA VAL A 37 2.77 -14.37 2.26
C VAL A 37 3.93 -14.50 3.24
N GLN A 38 5.10 -13.97 2.88
CA GLN A 38 6.24 -13.86 3.77
C GLN A 38 6.31 -12.44 4.33
N LEU A 39 6.17 -12.31 5.65
CA LEU A 39 6.23 -11.03 6.33
C LEU A 39 7.59 -10.79 7.00
N CYS A 40 8.10 -9.57 6.88
CA CYS A 40 9.34 -9.12 7.49
C CYS A 40 9.19 -7.69 7.99
N THR A 41 9.65 -7.41 9.22
CA THR A 41 9.72 -6.05 9.75
C THR A 41 11.16 -5.54 9.76
N VAL A 42 11.29 -4.24 9.58
CA VAL A 42 12.50 -3.48 9.92
C VAL A 42 12.08 -2.45 10.94
N HIS A 43 12.47 -2.63 12.21
CA HIS A 43 12.10 -1.74 13.31
C HIS A 43 13.31 -0.99 13.85
N GLN A 44 13.21 0.32 13.89
CA GLN A 44 14.22 1.23 14.40
C GLN A 44 13.62 2.11 15.49
N TYR A 45 14.47 2.51 16.43
CA TYR A 45 14.14 3.49 17.44
C TYR A 45 15.28 4.48 17.60
N THR A 46 14.94 5.77 17.61
CA THR A 46 15.85 6.82 18.05
C THR A 46 15.13 7.73 19.03
N ARG A 47 15.88 8.44 19.88
CA ARG A 47 15.29 9.44 20.78
C ARG A 47 14.72 10.64 20.05
N GLU A 48 15.19 10.91 18.83
CA GLU A 48 14.79 12.10 18.06
C GLU A 48 13.53 11.84 17.22
N THR A 49 13.42 10.65 16.65
CA THR A 49 12.34 10.29 15.70
C THR A 49 11.34 9.29 16.26
N GLY A 50 11.57 8.78 17.48
CA GLY A 50 10.75 7.72 18.07
C GLY A 50 10.93 6.37 17.38
N HIS A 51 9.86 5.57 17.42
CA HIS A 51 9.74 4.28 16.77
C HIS A 51 9.38 4.44 15.30
N HIS A 52 10.07 3.69 14.44
CA HIS A 52 9.82 3.62 13.02
C HIS A 52 9.92 2.17 12.57
N LEU A 53 8.81 1.60 12.12
CA LEU A 53 8.69 0.20 11.69
C LEU A 53 8.24 0.15 10.24
N ILE A 54 8.96 -0.59 9.41
CA ILE A 54 8.53 -0.93 8.05
C ILE A 54 8.14 -2.39 8.04
N LEU A 55 6.89 -2.70 7.67
CA LEU A 55 6.39 -4.05 7.44
C LEU A 55 6.36 -4.32 5.92
N LEU A 56 7.05 -5.38 5.51
CA LEU A 56 7.16 -5.83 4.12
C LEU A 56 6.45 -7.16 3.97
N ALA A 57 5.60 -7.27 2.94
CA ALA A 57 4.99 -8.51 2.51
C ALA A 57 5.55 -8.94 1.17
N HIS A 58 5.99 -10.19 1.07
CA HIS A 58 6.47 -10.79 -0.16
C HIS A 58 5.67 -12.05 -0.50
N ASP A 59 5.65 -12.40 -1.77
CA ASP A 59 5.16 -13.72 -2.18
C ASP A 59 6.19 -14.83 -1.85
N HIS A 60 5.87 -16.05 -2.27
CA HIS A 60 6.73 -17.21 -2.07
C HIS A 60 7.99 -17.21 -2.96
N HIS A 61 8.04 -16.39 -4.01
CA HIS A 61 9.20 -16.19 -4.87
C HIS A 61 10.12 -15.07 -4.35
N GLY A 62 9.65 -14.29 -3.38
CA GLY A 62 10.38 -13.17 -2.79
C GLY A 62 10.08 -11.83 -3.45
N ASP A 63 9.06 -11.75 -4.31
CA ASP A 63 8.64 -10.48 -4.89
C ASP A 63 7.85 -9.68 -3.86
N LEU A 64 8.10 -8.37 -3.81
CA LEU A 64 7.36 -7.45 -2.93
C LEU A 64 5.89 -7.35 -3.38
N LEU A 65 4.97 -7.61 -2.46
CA LEU A 65 3.53 -7.45 -2.62
C LEU A 65 3.05 -6.13 -2.04
N ALA A 66 3.47 -5.80 -0.81
CA ALA A 66 3.08 -4.57 -0.14
C ALA A 66 4.16 -4.13 0.86
N ALA A 67 4.23 -2.83 1.12
CA ALA A 67 5.07 -2.25 2.15
C ALA A 67 4.30 -1.17 2.91
N VAL A 68 4.29 -1.30 4.24
CA VAL A 68 3.65 -0.35 5.16
C VAL A 68 4.68 0.21 6.11
N GLU A 69 4.63 1.52 6.32
CA GLU A 69 5.43 2.23 7.30
C GLU A 69 4.53 2.60 8.49
N VAL A 70 5.06 2.44 9.70
CA VAL A 70 4.40 2.84 10.94
C VAL A 70 5.38 3.61 11.82
N THR A 71 4.92 4.75 12.36
CA THR A 71 5.70 5.60 13.25
C THR A 71 4.96 5.92 14.54
N ALA A 72 5.68 6.00 15.65
CA ALA A 72 5.14 6.47 16.93
C ALA A 72 6.26 7.14 17.74
N ALA A 73 6.00 8.32 18.33
CA ALA A 73 7.02 9.00 19.14
C ALA A 73 7.32 8.21 20.43
N HIS A 74 6.27 7.67 21.04
CA HIS A 74 6.30 6.79 22.21
C HIS A 74 5.41 5.56 21.98
N LEU A 75 5.66 4.47 22.73
CA LEU A 75 4.92 3.20 22.59
C LEU A 75 3.43 3.32 22.96
N ASP A 76 3.10 4.28 23.82
CA ASP A 76 1.74 4.52 24.29
C ASP A 76 0.96 5.46 23.35
N ASP A 77 1.62 6.04 22.34
CA ASP A 77 0.99 6.91 21.37
C ASP A 77 0.18 6.10 20.36
N THR A 78 -0.84 6.74 19.78
CA THR A 78 -1.49 6.18 18.59
C THR A 78 -0.50 6.19 17.42
N PRO A 79 -0.17 5.03 16.83
CA PRO A 79 0.78 4.98 15.73
C PRO A 79 0.19 5.61 14.47
N ASN A 80 1.04 6.33 13.71
CA ASN A 80 0.71 6.77 12.37
C ASN A 80 1.15 5.68 11.39
N PHE A 81 0.29 5.31 10.44
CA PHE A 81 0.60 4.34 9.41
C PHE A 81 0.51 4.95 8.02
N PHE A 82 1.30 4.40 7.10
CA PHE A 82 1.36 4.84 5.73
C PHE A 82 1.70 3.67 4.81
N ILE A 83 0.80 3.35 3.88
CA ILE A 83 1.09 2.36 2.84
C ILE A 83 2.08 3.03 1.88
N THR A 84 3.29 2.48 1.74
CA THR A 84 4.35 3.08 0.91
C THR A 84 4.40 2.49 -0.49
N LYS A 85 4.15 1.18 -0.62
CA LYS A 85 4.17 0.46 -1.89
C LYS A 85 3.14 -0.65 -1.92
N VAL A 86 2.53 -0.86 -3.08
CA VAL A 86 1.62 -1.98 -3.34
C VAL A 86 1.83 -2.49 -4.76
N ARG A 87 1.96 -3.79 -4.95
CA ARG A 87 1.96 -4.43 -6.27
C ARG A 87 0.53 -4.61 -6.73
N ALA A 88 0.23 -4.41 -8.01
CA ALA A 88 -1.03 -4.84 -8.60
C ALA A 88 -0.71 -5.34 -10.01
N GLY A 89 -0.84 -6.65 -10.24
CA GLY A 89 -0.37 -7.29 -11.47
C GLY A 89 1.12 -7.02 -11.74
N GLU A 90 1.42 -6.36 -12.85
CA GLU A 90 2.78 -5.95 -13.24
C GLU A 90 3.18 -4.54 -12.75
N LEU A 91 2.24 -3.79 -12.16
CA LEU A 91 2.50 -2.45 -11.65
C LEU A 91 2.96 -2.52 -10.19
N ILE A 92 3.90 -1.65 -9.83
CA ILE A 92 4.22 -1.35 -8.44
C ILE A 92 3.82 0.10 -8.21
N PHE A 93 2.75 0.27 -7.44
CA PHE A 93 2.27 1.56 -6.98
C PHE A 93 3.12 2.04 -5.82
N HIS A 94 3.55 3.30 -5.90
CA HIS A 94 4.28 4.02 -4.87
C HIS A 94 3.39 5.13 -4.34
N ALA A 95 3.35 5.33 -3.02
CA ALA A 95 2.64 6.47 -2.46
C ALA A 95 3.27 7.79 -2.95
N ASP A 96 2.42 8.74 -3.31
CA ASP A 96 2.81 10.08 -3.70
C ASP A 96 3.24 10.87 -2.44
N PRO A 97 4.47 11.38 -2.39
CA PRO A 97 4.97 12.10 -1.21
C PRO A 97 4.29 13.46 -0.98
N HIS A 98 3.57 13.97 -1.97
CA HIS A 98 2.92 15.28 -1.94
C HIS A 98 1.40 15.19 -1.83
N HIS A 99 0.81 14.03 -2.12
CA HIS A 99 -0.64 13.83 -2.11
C HIS A 99 -1.00 12.61 -1.26
N GLN A 100 -1.68 12.87 -0.15
CA GLN A 100 -2.11 11.82 0.76
C GLN A 100 -3.07 10.85 0.05
N TRP A 101 -2.90 9.55 0.30
CA TRP A 101 -3.73 8.49 -0.29
C TRP A 101 -3.72 8.42 -1.82
N THR A 102 -2.75 9.07 -2.46
CA THR A 102 -2.49 8.94 -3.88
C THR A 102 -1.33 7.98 -4.09
N TYR A 103 -1.48 7.07 -5.04
CA TYR A 103 -0.52 6.06 -5.41
C TYR A 103 -0.25 6.13 -6.91
N ARG A 104 1.02 6.08 -7.29
CA ARG A 104 1.45 6.16 -8.69
C ARG A 104 2.31 4.97 -9.09
N ALA A 105 2.04 4.42 -10.26
CA ALA A 105 2.90 3.44 -10.92
C ALA A 105 3.26 3.94 -12.31
N THR A 106 4.42 3.51 -12.83
CA THR A 106 4.84 3.85 -14.19
C THR A 106 5.15 2.57 -14.96
N ARG A 107 4.69 2.48 -16.21
CA ARG A 107 5.03 1.39 -17.13
C ARG A 107 5.25 1.96 -18.53
N GLY A 108 6.48 1.87 -19.03
CA GLY A 108 6.86 2.54 -20.27
C GLY A 108 6.76 4.06 -20.14
N THR A 109 5.97 4.68 -21.02
CA THR A 109 5.68 6.12 -20.98
C THR A 109 4.46 6.47 -20.14
N ASP A 110 3.70 5.46 -19.70
CA ASP A 110 2.43 5.68 -19.01
C ASP A 110 2.61 5.78 -17.50
N THR A 111 1.91 6.74 -16.89
CA THR A 111 1.76 6.90 -15.46
C THR A 111 0.34 6.57 -15.04
N TYR A 112 0.18 5.67 -14.09
CA TYR A 112 -1.10 5.23 -13.55
C TYR A 112 -1.23 5.81 -12.14
N THR A 113 -2.30 6.54 -11.90
CA THR A 113 -2.58 7.17 -10.60
C THR A 113 -3.87 6.57 -10.04
N LEU A 114 -3.83 6.18 -8.77
CA LEU A 114 -4.96 5.75 -7.96
C LEU A 114 -5.03 6.68 -6.74
N THR A 115 -6.20 7.25 -6.46
CA THR A 115 -6.38 8.10 -5.27
C THR A 115 -7.58 7.62 -4.46
N ALA A 116 -7.40 7.40 -3.17
CA ALA A 116 -8.51 7.16 -2.26
C ALA A 116 -9.17 8.49 -1.88
N LEU A 117 -10.50 8.49 -1.84
CA LEU A 117 -11.32 9.63 -1.43
C LEU A 117 -12.04 9.33 -0.12
N ILE A 118 -12.32 10.39 0.64
CA ILE A 118 -13.21 10.32 1.80
C ILE A 118 -14.61 10.75 1.32
N PRO A 119 -15.57 9.82 1.16
CA PRO A 119 -16.91 10.19 0.71
C PRO A 119 -17.60 11.08 1.76
N HIS A 120 -18.26 12.14 1.33
CA HIS A 120 -19.00 13.05 2.21
C HIS A 120 -20.50 12.74 2.25
N GLN A 121 -21.03 12.11 1.20
CA GLN A 121 -22.42 11.72 1.03
C GLN A 121 -22.54 10.30 0.48
N ALA A 122 -23.72 9.70 0.64
CA ALA A 122 -24.01 8.40 0.04
C ALA A 122 -24.03 8.54 -1.49
N GLY A 123 -23.17 7.77 -2.16
CA GLY A 123 -22.98 7.84 -3.61
C GLY A 123 -21.84 8.74 -4.07
N ASP A 124 -21.09 9.35 -3.14
CA ASP A 124 -19.79 9.94 -3.49
C ASP A 124 -18.78 8.83 -3.78
N PRO A 125 -17.91 8.99 -4.79
CA PRO A 125 -16.91 7.99 -5.11
C PRO A 125 -15.91 7.81 -3.97
N MET A 126 -15.43 6.58 -3.83
CA MET A 126 -14.42 6.22 -2.83
C MET A 126 -13.02 6.22 -3.42
N TRP A 127 -12.90 6.12 -4.74
CA TRP A 127 -11.64 6.00 -5.45
C TRP A 127 -11.68 6.77 -6.75
N THR A 128 -10.51 7.25 -7.18
CA THR A 128 -10.34 7.76 -8.54
C THR A 128 -9.11 7.17 -9.19
N THR A 129 -9.18 7.04 -10.51
CA THR A 129 -8.07 6.59 -11.34
C THR A 129 -7.77 7.60 -12.43
N GLN A 130 -6.50 7.74 -12.79
CA GLN A 130 -6.06 8.56 -13.92
C GLN A 130 -4.88 7.89 -14.62
N ILE A 131 -4.86 7.92 -15.94
CA ILE A 131 -3.72 7.48 -16.75
C ILE A 131 -3.14 8.71 -17.44
N ASN A 132 -1.85 8.97 -17.24
CA ASN A 132 -1.17 10.17 -17.72
C ASN A 132 -1.93 11.44 -17.31
N ASP A 133 -2.23 12.29 -18.30
CA ASP A 133 -2.99 13.52 -18.15
C ASP A 133 -4.43 13.37 -18.67
N ASP A 134 -4.92 12.14 -18.83
CA ASP A 134 -6.32 11.88 -19.24
C ASP A 134 -7.31 12.28 -18.14
N ASP A 135 -8.60 12.21 -18.46
CA ASP A 135 -9.67 12.50 -17.52
C ASP A 135 -9.64 11.55 -16.30
N VAL A 136 -9.92 12.12 -15.13
CA VAL A 136 -10.08 11.36 -13.89
C VAL A 136 -11.39 10.57 -13.95
N ILE A 137 -11.31 9.28 -13.59
CA ILE A 137 -12.46 8.37 -13.55
C ILE A 137 -12.77 8.04 -12.08
N ASP A 138 -14.03 8.19 -11.71
CA ASP A 138 -14.55 7.93 -10.37
C ASP A 138 -14.99 6.46 -10.21
N TRP A 139 -14.76 5.90 -9.03
CA TRP A 139 -15.08 4.53 -8.67
C TRP A 139 -15.61 4.43 -7.25
N ASP A 140 -16.65 3.61 -7.07
CA ASP A 140 -17.19 3.26 -5.76
C ASP A 140 -16.45 2.08 -5.12
N ASP A 141 -15.80 1.26 -5.94
CA ASP A 141 -15.15 0.02 -5.54
C ASP A 141 -13.67 -0.01 -5.96
N LEU A 142 -12.82 -0.50 -5.06
CA LEU A 142 -11.38 -0.55 -5.28
C LEU A 142 -10.99 -1.63 -6.30
N ASP A 143 -11.65 -2.79 -6.27
CA ASP A 143 -11.33 -3.89 -7.18
C ASP A 143 -11.64 -3.47 -8.61
N ASP A 144 -12.80 -2.86 -8.85
CA ASP A 144 -13.19 -2.36 -10.18
C ASP A 144 -12.21 -1.30 -10.71
N ALA A 145 -11.74 -0.41 -9.83
CA ALA A 145 -10.76 0.62 -10.17
C ALA A 145 -9.41 0.01 -10.58
N ILE A 146 -8.91 -0.95 -9.80
CA ILE A 146 -7.64 -1.64 -10.08
C ILE A 146 -7.75 -2.50 -11.34
N ASP A 147 -8.80 -3.31 -11.47
CA ASP A 147 -9.01 -4.18 -12.62
C ASP A 147 -9.07 -3.37 -13.92
N THR A 148 -9.69 -2.19 -13.89
CA THR A 148 -9.73 -1.29 -15.04
C THR A 148 -8.36 -0.72 -15.38
N LEU A 149 -7.59 -0.26 -14.39
CA LEU A 149 -6.22 0.18 -14.58
C LEU A 149 -5.36 -0.96 -15.18
N LEU A 150 -5.44 -2.18 -14.65
CA LEU A 150 -4.68 -3.31 -15.15
C LEU A 150 -5.10 -3.73 -16.57
N ALA A 151 -6.40 -3.70 -16.88
CA ALA A 151 -6.89 -3.99 -18.22
C ALA A 151 -6.42 -2.97 -19.28
N SER A 152 -6.11 -1.74 -18.88
CA SER A 152 -5.50 -0.74 -19.77
C SER A 152 -4.03 -1.08 -20.08
N THR A 153 -3.28 -1.60 -19.09
CA THR A 153 -1.87 -2.01 -19.29
C THR A 153 -1.74 -3.17 -20.28
N ALA A 154 -2.67 -4.13 -20.24
CA ALA A 154 -2.67 -5.28 -21.14
C ALA A 154 -2.87 -4.87 -22.60
N ARG A 155 -3.67 -3.84 -22.85
CA ARG A 155 -3.90 -3.28 -24.20
C ARG A 155 -2.67 -2.55 -24.74
N ALA A 156 -1.94 -1.83 -23.90
CA ALA A 156 -0.71 -1.14 -24.30
C ALA A 156 0.44 -2.10 -24.66
N GLY A 157 0.50 -3.29 -24.04
CA GLY A 157 1.55 -4.30 -24.32
C GLY A 157 1.33 -5.13 -25.59
N ALA A 158 0.17 -5.03 -26.24
CA ALA A 158 -0.19 -5.79 -27.44
C ALA A 158 -0.06 -4.98 -28.75
N ALA A 159 0.29 -3.70 -28.66
CA ALA A 159 0.49 -2.77 -29.79
C ALA A 159 1.98 -2.61 -30.12
#